data_AF-A0A093QKS8-F1
#
_entry.id   AF-A0A093QKS8-F1
#
_cell.length_a   1.000
_cell.length_b   1.000
_cell.length_c   1.000
_cell.angle_alpha   90.00
_cell.angle_beta   90.00
_cell.angle_gamma   90.00
#
_symmetry.space_group_name_H-M   'P 1'
#
loop_
_entity.id
_entity.type
_entity.pdbx_description
1 polymer ?
#
loop_
_entity_poly.entity_id
_entity_poly.type
_entity_poly.pdbx_seq_one_letter_code
_entity_poly.pdbx_strand_id
1 'polypeptide(L)'
;MEISTLAMYHCLAFVWYFFVNYSISRVRAEERPSEVFLYGRQWKYLTILNLVLQAVFYGVSFLADVLRLIKKLRCAKCVTSSRDLLFSVLAFPVSTFVSVSFWTLYTYNRELVYPKSLDGVIPLWLNHAM
;
A
#
# COMPACT_ATOMS: atom_id res chain seq x y z
N MET A 1 -14.91 -19.60 -18.96
CA MET A 1 -13.79 -18.66 -18.85
C MET A 1 -13.26 -18.82 -17.43
N GLU A 2 -12.28 -19.70 -17.22
CA GLU A 2 -11.72 -19.90 -15.89
C GLU A 2 -10.92 -18.64 -15.52
N ILE A 3 -11.35 -17.97 -14.45
CA ILE A 3 -10.57 -16.86 -13.88
C ILE A 3 -9.35 -17.51 -13.26
N SER A 4 -8.16 -17.13 -13.76
CA SER A 4 -6.90 -17.59 -13.18
C SER A 4 -6.86 -17.23 -11.70
N THR A 5 -6.47 -18.18 -10.85
CA THR A 5 -6.30 -17.97 -9.39
C THR A 5 -5.43 -16.76 -9.08
N LEU A 6 -4.47 -16.46 -9.95
CA LEU A 6 -3.61 -15.28 -9.89
C LEU A 6 -4.40 -13.96 -10.03
N ALA A 7 -5.35 -13.90 -10.97
CA ALA A 7 -6.16 -12.71 -11.19
C ALA A 7 -7.10 -12.44 -10.02
N MET A 8 -7.64 -13.50 -9.40
CA MET A 8 -8.42 -13.39 -8.17
C MET A 8 -7.57 -12.86 -7.02
N TYR A 9 -6.34 -13.36 -6.85
CA TYR A 9 -5.40 -12.85 -5.85
C TYR A 9 -5.09 -11.36 -6.06
N HIS A 10 -4.73 -10.93 -7.28
CA HIS A 10 -4.45 -9.53 -7.55
C HIS A 10 -5.67 -8.62 -7.30
N CYS A 11 -6.87 -9.09 -7.62
CA CYS A 11 -8.12 -8.37 -7.32
C CYS A 11 -8.32 -8.21 -5.80
N LEU A 12 -8.21 -9.31 -5.05
CA LEU A 12 -8.37 -9.28 -3.59
C LEU A 12 -7.32 -8.39 -2.91
N ALA A 13 -6.06 -8.50 -3.34
CA ALA A 13 -4.99 -7.65 -2.85
C ALA A 13 -5.23 -6.17 -3.17
N PHE A 14 -5.68 -5.86 -4.39
CA PHE A 14 -6.03 -4.50 -4.78
C PHE A 14 -7.14 -3.92 -3.89
N VAL A 15 -8.22 -4.68 -3.68
CA VAL A 15 -9.33 -4.29 -2.80
C VAL A 15 -8.85 -4.09 -1.36
N TRP A 16 -7.99 -4.97 -0.87
CA TRP A 16 -7.40 -4.85 0.47
C TRP A 16 -6.60 -3.56 0.64
N TYR A 17 -5.64 -3.29 -0.26
CA TYR A 17 -4.84 -2.07 -0.18
C TYR A 17 -5.69 -0.81 -0.36
N PHE A 18 -6.70 -0.84 -1.23
CA PHE A 18 -7.65 0.27 -1.37
C PHE A 18 -8.42 0.50 -0.07
N PHE A 19 -8.92 -0.56 0.57
CA PHE A 19 -9.63 -0.50 1.84
C PHE A 19 -8.75 0.04 2.99
N VAL A 20 -7.49 -0.39 3.08
CA VAL A 20 -6.54 0.10 4.08
C VAL A 20 -6.26 1.60 3.88
N ASN A 21 -5.97 2.03 2.65
CA ASN A 21 -5.76 3.44 2.33
C ASN A 21 -7.00 4.31 2.65
N TYR A 22 -8.19 3.79 2.35
CA TYR A 22 -9.46 4.45 2.68
C TYR A 22 -9.64 4.57 4.20
N SER A 23 -9.42 3.49 4.94
CA SER A 23 -9.50 3.45 6.40
C SER A 23 -8.55 4.44 7.06
N ILE A 24 -7.31 4.56 6.59
CA ILE A 24 -6.33 5.55 7.08
C ILE A 24 -6.79 6.98 6.80
N SER A 25 -7.31 7.22 5.60
CA SER A 25 -7.81 8.55 5.20
C SER A 25 -9.00 8.97 6.08
N ARG A 26 -9.84 8.01 6.48
CA ARG A 26 -10.95 8.24 7.41
C ARG A 26 -10.49 8.56 8.83
N VAL A 27 -9.62 7.73 9.40
CA VAL A 27 -9.07 7.96 10.76
C VAL A 27 -8.44 9.35 10.86
N ARG A 28 -7.69 9.77 9.84
CA ARG A 28 -7.05 11.09 9.81
C ARG A 28 -8.00 12.26 9.50
N ALA A 29 -9.17 12.00 8.92
CA ALA A 29 -10.17 13.03 8.68
C ALA A 29 -10.98 13.35 9.96
N GLU A 30 -11.16 12.35 10.82
CA GLU A 30 -11.84 12.50 12.11
C GLU A 30 -10.97 13.26 13.13
N GLU A 31 -9.64 13.12 13.05
CA GLU A 31 -8.70 13.91 13.87
C GLU A 31 -8.38 15.28 13.25
N ARG A 32 -8.92 16.36 13.84
CA ARG A 32 -8.59 17.76 13.51
C ARG A 32 -7.13 18.12 13.85
N PRO A 33 -6.53 19.15 13.22
CA PRO A 33 -5.09 19.23 13.01
C PRO A 33 -4.37 19.66 14.28
N SER A 34 -3.86 18.70 15.05
CA SER A 34 -2.75 18.97 15.94
C SER A 34 -1.59 19.52 15.11
N GLU A 35 -1.01 20.65 15.52
CA GLU A 35 0.02 21.46 14.82
C GLU A 35 1.25 20.67 14.31
N VAL A 36 1.40 19.40 14.71
CA VAL A 36 2.41 18.43 14.27
C VAL A 36 2.34 18.06 12.76
N PHE A 37 1.26 18.42 12.06
CA PHE A 37 1.05 18.08 10.63
C PHE A 37 1.17 19.26 9.63
N LEU A 38 1.70 20.42 10.05
CA LEU A 38 1.74 21.64 9.23
C LEU A 38 2.63 21.58 7.96
N TYR A 39 3.52 20.59 7.81
CA TYR A 39 4.35 20.42 6.60
C TYR A 39 4.21 19.00 6.02
N GLY A 40 3.74 18.88 4.77
CA GLY A 40 3.65 17.61 4.01
C GLY A 40 2.47 16.68 4.32
N ARG A 41 1.62 17.01 5.31
CA ARG A 41 0.43 16.24 5.74
C ARG A 41 0.73 14.73 5.87
N GLN A 42 0.07 13.88 5.08
CA GLN A 42 0.21 12.42 5.12
C GLN A 42 1.25 11.88 4.13
N TRP A 43 1.61 12.66 3.11
CA TRP A 43 2.51 12.28 2.04
C TRP A 43 3.98 12.31 2.46
N LYS A 44 4.28 12.85 3.66
CA LYS A 44 5.61 12.78 4.26
C LYS A 44 5.99 11.39 4.76
N TYR A 45 5.01 10.51 5.01
CA TYR A 45 5.26 9.20 5.60
C TYR A 45 5.46 8.16 4.51
N LEU A 46 6.65 7.57 4.48
CA LEU A 46 6.99 6.52 3.51
C LEU A 46 6.07 5.30 3.64
N THR A 47 5.59 4.97 4.84
CA THR A 47 4.60 3.90 5.05
C THR A 47 3.29 4.17 4.32
N ILE A 48 2.81 5.42 4.33
CA ILE A 48 1.58 5.80 3.61
C ILE A 48 1.83 5.77 2.10
N LEU A 49 2.96 6.29 1.64
CA LEU A 49 3.36 6.20 0.23
C LEU A 49 3.46 4.75 -0.24
N ASN A 50 4.00 3.86 0.61
CA ASN A 50 4.11 2.44 0.35
C ASN A 50 2.74 1.79 0.16
N LEU A 51 1.75 2.14 0.98
CA LEU A 51 0.39 1.60 0.84
C LEU A 51 -0.29 2.06 -0.44
N VAL A 52 -0.12 3.33 -0.83
CA VAL A 52 -0.62 3.84 -2.11
C VAL A 52 0.07 3.13 -3.26
N LEU A 53 1.40 2.96 -3.18
CA LEU A 53 2.21 2.25 -4.18
C LEU A 53 1.75 0.79 -4.34
N GLN A 54 1.47 0.08 -3.25
CA GLN A 54 0.95 -1.29 -3.29
C GLN A 54 -0.44 -1.34 -3.94
N ALA A 55 -1.34 -0.40 -3.63
CA ALA A 55 -2.64 -0.31 -4.30
C ALA A 55 -2.47 -0.09 -5.82
N VAL A 56 -1.56 0.80 -6.24
CA VAL A 56 -1.27 1.01 -7.67
C VAL A 56 -0.69 -0.26 -8.30
N PHE A 57 0.27 -0.92 -7.64
CA PHE A 57 0.91 -2.13 -8.13
C PHE A 57 -0.08 -3.28 -8.37
N TYR A 58 -0.94 -3.58 -7.39
CA TYR A 58 -1.96 -4.62 -7.55
C TYR A 58 -3.05 -4.23 -8.53
N GLY A 59 -3.38 -2.93 -8.65
CA GLY A 59 -4.29 -2.42 -9.68
C GLY A 59 -3.74 -2.63 -11.10
N VAL A 60 -2.46 -2.31 -11.33
CA VAL A 60 -1.77 -2.57 -12.61
C VAL A 60 -1.66 -4.07 -12.89
N SER A 61 -1.39 -4.88 -11.87
CA SER A 61 -1.32 -6.35 -11.99
C SER A 61 -2.66 -6.95 -12.39
N PHE A 62 -3.75 -6.53 -11.72
CA PHE A 62 -5.10 -6.96 -12.06
C PHE A 62 -5.50 -6.47 -13.47
N LEU A 63 -5.16 -5.23 -13.85
CA LEU A 63 -5.41 -4.72 -15.19
C LEU A 63 -4.67 -5.54 -16.26
N ALA A 64 -3.42 -5.95 -16.00
CA ALA A 64 -2.67 -6.82 -16.90
C ALA A 64 -3.40 -8.16 -17.13
N ASP A 65 -3.94 -8.76 -16.07
CA ASP A 65 -4.69 -10.00 -16.15
C ASP A 65 -6.01 -9.84 -16.92
N VAL A 66 -6.76 -8.78 -16.66
CA VAL A 66 -8.00 -8.46 -17.41
C VAL A 66 -7.69 -8.27 -18.89
N LEU A 67 -6.63 -7.54 -19.23
CA LEU A 67 -6.22 -7.32 -20.62
C LEU A 67 -5.83 -8.62 -21.33
N ARG A 68 -5.23 -9.59 -20.62
CA ARG A 68 -4.96 -10.94 -21.13
C ARG A 68 -6.25 -11.73 -21.35
N LEU A 69 -7.20 -11.66 -20.41
CA LEU A 69 -8.50 -12.35 -20.51
C LEU A 69 -9.32 -11.87 -21.72
N ILE A 70 -9.34 -10.55 -21.99
CA ILE A 70 -10.02 -9.98 -23.17
C ILE A 70 -9.19 -10.08 -24.47
N LYS A 71 -8.10 -10.86 -24.46
CA LYS A 71 -7.20 -11.10 -25.61
C LYS A 71 -6.57 -9.84 -26.22
N LYS A 72 -6.46 -8.73 -25.47
CA LYS A 72 -5.76 -7.50 -25.91
C LYS A 72 -4.25 -7.61 -25.70
N LEU A 73 -3.61 -8.49 -26.47
CA LEU A 73 -2.23 -8.94 -26.24
C LEU A 73 -1.17 -7.82 -26.28
N ARG A 74 -1.31 -6.82 -27.17
CA ARG A 74 -0.38 -5.69 -27.26
C ARG A 74 -0.43 -4.79 -26.01
N CYS A 75 -1.63 -4.47 -25.55
CA CYS A 75 -1.83 -3.70 -24.31
C CYS A 75 -1.35 -4.50 -23.10
N ALA A 76 -1.69 -5.80 -23.03
CA ALA A 76 -1.25 -6.68 -21.96
C ALA A 76 0.28 -6.73 -21.82
N LYS A 77 1.02 -6.78 -22.94
CA LYS A 77 2.50 -6.72 -22.92
C LYS A 77 3.03 -5.41 -22.35
N CYS A 78 2.47 -4.27 -22.78
CA CYS A 78 2.85 -2.96 -22.25
C CYS A 78 2.61 -2.86 -20.74
N VAL A 79 1.41 -3.24 -20.29
CA VAL A 79 1.02 -3.19 -18.86
C VAL A 79 1.82 -4.18 -18.02
N THR A 80 2.15 -5.36 -18.56
CA THR A 80 3.04 -6.32 -17.89
C THR A 80 4.45 -5.73 -17.72
N SER A 81 4.99 -5.07 -18.76
CA SER A 81 6.30 -4.41 -18.66
C SER A 81 6.31 -3.30 -17.62
N SER A 82 5.27 -2.45 -17.58
CA SER A 82 5.14 -1.42 -16.56
C SER A 82 5.00 -2.01 -15.15
N ARG A 83 4.28 -3.12 -15.01
CA ARG A 83 4.15 -3.85 -13.74
C ARG A 83 5.52 -4.34 -13.25
N ASP A 84 6.31 -4.94 -14.13
CA ASP A 84 7.61 -5.52 -13.77
C ASP A 84 8.62 -4.41 -13.39
N LEU A 85 8.59 -3.28 -14.08
CA LEU A 85 9.36 -2.08 -13.69
C LEU A 85 8.88 -1.51 -12.35
N LEU A 86 7.58 -1.36 -12.15
CA LEU A 86 6.99 -0.87 -10.91
C LEU A 86 7.36 -1.76 -9.72
N PHE A 87 7.35 -3.09 -9.91
CA PHE A 87 7.76 -4.05 -8.90
C PHE A 87 9.25 -3.91 -8.55
N SER A 88 10.11 -4.02 -9.57
CA SER A 88 11.56 -4.09 -9.38
C SER A 88 12.17 -2.80 -8.86
N VAL A 89 11.70 -1.65 -9.34
CA VAL A 89 12.28 -0.34 -9.01
C VAL A 89 11.67 0.27 -7.76
N LEU A 90 10.37 0.03 -7.50
CA LEU A 90 9.64 0.74 -6.45
C LEU A 90 9.02 -0.20 -5.42
N ALA A 91 8.04 -1.03 -5.79
CA ALA A 91 7.22 -1.76 -4.82
C ALA A 91 8.06 -2.71 -3.95
N PHE A 92 8.94 -3.50 -4.55
CA PHE A 92 9.80 -4.42 -3.81
C PHE A 92 10.80 -3.71 -2.87
N PRO A 93 11.66 -2.79 -3.35
CA PRO A 93 12.65 -2.16 -2.48
C PRO A 93 12.02 -1.26 -1.41
N VAL A 94 11.00 -0.48 -1.74
CA VAL A 94 10.35 0.43 -0.77
C VAL A 94 9.62 -0.37 0.30
N SER A 95 8.86 -1.40 -0.08
CA SER A 95 8.17 -2.24 0.92
C SER A 95 9.16 -2.99 1.81
N THR A 96 10.22 -3.55 1.23
CA THR A 96 11.26 -4.23 2.03
C THR A 96 11.89 -3.27 3.03
N PHE A 97 12.26 -2.06 2.58
CA PHE A 97 12.84 -1.05 3.46
C PHE A 97 11.87 -0.61 4.57
N VAL A 98 10.62 -0.30 4.23
CA VAL A 98 9.60 0.12 5.20
C VAL A 98 9.34 -0.99 6.21
N SER A 99 9.10 -2.22 5.77
CA SER A 99 8.82 -3.35 6.67
C SER A 99 10.01 -3.65 7.58
N VAL A 100 11.22 -3.77 7.03
CA VAL A 100 12.42 -4.05 7.84
C VAL A 100 12.68 -2.93 8.84
N SER A 101 12.63 -1.67 8.40
CA SER A 101 12.88 -0.53 9.28
C SER A 101 11.83 -0.41 10.37
N PHE A 102 10.55 -0.55 10.01
CA PHE A 102 9.44 -0.48 10.97
C PHE A 102 9.58 -1.55 12.04
N TRP A 103 9.70 -2.83 11.66
CA TRP A 103 9.76 -3.92 12.64
C TRP A 103 11.04 -3.89 13.49
N THR A 104 12.17 -3.52 12.89
CA THR A 104 13.44 -3.35 13.63
C THR A 104 13.30 -2.27 14.70
N LEU A 105 12.80 -1.09 14.33
CA LEU A 105 12.62 0.01 15.28
C LEU A 105 11.51 -0.28 16.29
N TYR A 106 10.40 -0.89 15.86
CA TYR A 106 9.28 -1.24 16.72
C TYR A 106 9.68 -2.23 17.81
N THR A 107 10.49 -3.24 17.47
CA THR A 107 10.99 -4.24 18.43
C THR A 107 12.10 -3.71 19.32
N TYR A 108 12.95 -2.81 18.82
CA TYR A 108 14.00 -2.16 19.60
C TYR A 108 13.43 -1.15 20.62
N ASN A 109 12.68 -0.17 20.11
CA ASN A 109 11.95 0.79 20.92
C ASN A 109 10.76 1.36 20.11
N ARG A 110 9.58 0.84 20.41
CA ARG A 110 8.31 1.23 19.81
C ARG A 110 8.09 2.75 19.72
N GLU A 111 8.49 3.52 20.73
CA GLU A 111 8.25 4.97 20.78
C GLU A 111 8.94 5.73 19.63
N LEU A 112 9.93 5.13 18.95
CA LEU A 112 10.63 5.73 17.81
C LEU A 112 9.79 5.81 16.53
N VAL A 113 8.86 4.87 16.35
CA VAL A 113 8.05 4.76 15.13
C VAL A 113 6.55 4.84 15.40
N TYR A 114 6.13 4.50 16.62
CA TYR A 114 4.73 4.47 17.01
C TYR A 114 4.59 4.80 18.51
N PRO A 115 4.57 6.09 18.89
CA PRO A 115 4.40 6.49 20.28
C PRO A 115 3.03 6.12 20.83
N LYS A 116 2.93 5.92 22.16
CA LYS A 116 1.68 5.51 22.84
C LYS A 116 0.50 6.45 22.60
N SER A 117 0.75 7.73 22.32
CA SER A 117 -0.32 8.67 21.98
C SER A 117 -1.11 8.25 20.73
N LEU A 118 -0.49 7.49 19.82
CA LEU A 118 -1.16 6.98 18.62
C LEU A 118 -2.08 5.77 18.88
N ASP A 119 -1.97 5.11 20.05
CA ASP A 119 -2.85 3.98 20.39
C ASP A 119 -4.34 4.38 20.48
N GLY A 120 -4.62 5.64 20.86
CA GLY A 120 -5.97 6.18 20.88
C GLY A 120 -6.49 6.65 19.52
N VAL A 121 -5.61 6.73 18.52
CA VAL A 121 -5.89 7.32 17.20
C VAL A 121 -6.02 6.24 16.13
N ILE A 122 -4.99 5.42 15.99
CA ILE A 122 -4.88 4.43 14.92
C ILE A 122 -5.25 3.07 15.53
N PRO A 123 -6.31 2.42 15.04
CA PRO A 123 -6.65 1.07 15.49
C PRO A 123 -5.48 0.10 15.30
N LEU A 124 -5.28 -0.80 16.26
CA LEU A 124 -4.15 -1.74 16.25
C LEU A 124 -4.07 -2.55 14.95
N TRP A 125 -5.21 -3.03 14.44
CA TRP A 125 -5.27 -3.77 13.18
C TRP A 125 -4.77 -2.94 12.00
N LEU A 126 -5.09 -1.63 12.00
CA LEU A 126 -4.70 -0.74 10.92
C LEU A 126 -3.20 -0.48 10.99
N ASN A 127 -2.65 -0.29 12.19
CA ASN A 127 -1.21 -0.16 12.38
C ASN A 127 -0.43 -1.39 11.89
N HIS A 128 -0.92 -2.59 12.13
CA HIS A 128 -0.27 -3.81 11.64
C HIS A 128 -0.52 -4.11 10.15
N ALA A 129 -1.55 -3.50 9.55
CA ALA A 129 -1.82 -3.62 8.12
C ALA A 129 -0.99 -2.64 7.26
N MET A 130 -0.41 -1.61 7.88
CA MET A 130 0.46 -0.61 7.26
C MET A 130 1.88 -1.14 7.02
#